data_AF-A0A1B8Q5W0-F1
#
_entry.id   AF-A0A1B8Q5W0-F1
#
_cell.length_a   1.000
_cell.length_b   1.000
_cell.length_c   1.000
_cell.angle_alpha   90.00
_cell.angle_beta   90.00
_cell.angle_gamma   90.00
#
_symmetry.space_group_name_H-M   'P 1'
#
loop_
_entity.id
_entity.type
_entity.pdbx_description
1 polymer ?
#
loop_
_entity_poly.entity_id
_entity_poly.type
_entity_poly.pdbx_seq_one_letter_code
_entity_poly.pdbx_strand_id
1 'polypeptide(L)'
;MTTPNPQNDQFDINETGYKTSYTAIRKARRFAVQGLYEWLMTDYRFATQSRDLLGGNEPHTIVARTRSENAMHTVHLGYYHELMREIPMKAGELIVDIARYLDRSFDRLDMIERAILLIGAYELKYSLHIPYKVVLDEAMQLNTHFGATDAHKFINAILDRYAKDVRELEYQANKAEKKAKKESE
;
A
#
# COMPACT_ATOMS: atom_id res chain seq x y z
N MET A 1 18.47 -25.57 -42.80
CA MET A 1 19.30 -24.69 -41.96
C MET A 1 18.76 -23.28 -42.11
N THR A 2 17.81 -22.89 -41.28
CA THR A 2 17.24 -21.54 -41.24
C THR A 2 17.94 -20.77 -40.12
N THR A 3 18.68 -19.73 -40.49
CA THR A 3 19.34 -18.80 -39.58
C THR A 3 18.31 -18.02 -38.74
N PRO A 4 18.47 -17.86 -37.42
CA PRO A 4 17.60 -16.98 -36.63
C PRO A 4 17.92 -15.51 -36.91
N ASN A 5 16.86 -14.72 -37.11
CA ASN A 5 16.89 -13.28 -37.33
C ASN A 5 17.29 -12.53 -36.03
N PRO A 6 18.34 -11.70 -36.00
CA PRO A 6 18.85 -11.07 -34.76
C PRO A 6 18.31 -9.64 -34.59
N GLN A 7 16.99 -9.47 -34.66
CA GLN A 7 16.36 -8.17 -34.46
C GLN A 7 15.02 -8.34 -33.75
N ASN A 8 15.03 -8.35 -32.42
CA ASN A 8 14.10 -7.56 -31.59
C ASN A 8 14.42 -7.66 -30.08
N ASP A 9 15.67 -7.41 -29.67
CA ASP A 9 16.05 -7.40 -28.24
C ASP A 9 16.21 -5.97 -27.74
N GLN A 10 15.25 -5.11 -28.10
CA GLN A 10 15.16 -3.77 -27.59
C GLN A 10 14.32 -3.83 -26.31
N PHE A 11 14.98 -3.83 -25.15
CA PHE A 11 14.33 -3.62 -23.87
C PHE A 11 13.59 -2.28 -23.90
N ASP A 12 12.27 -2.34 -24.05
CA ASP A 12 11.42 -1.16 -23.98
C ASP A 12 11.28 -0.75 -22.50
N ILE A 13 12.05 0.26 -22.12
CA ILE A 13 11.99 0.88 -20.78
C ILE A 13 10.60 1.44 -20.44
N ASN A 14 9.67 1.49 -21.41
CA ASN A 14 8.29 1.91 -21.21
C ASN A 14 7.31 0.74 -20.97
N GLU A 15 7.71 -0.53 -21.13
CA GLU A 15 6.88 -1.69 -20.77
C GLU A 15 6.75 -1.90 -19.26
N THR A 16 7.65 -1.31 -18.46
CA THR A 16 7.56 -1.32 -17.00
C THR A 16 6.46 -0.40 -16.45
N GLY A 17 5.82 0.40 -17.31
CA GLY A 17 4.64 1.21 -16.97
C GLY A 17 3.36 0.44 -17.22
N TYR A 18 2.89 -0.34 -16.24
CA TYR A 18 1.66 -1.14 -16.35
C TYR A 18 0.48 -0.29 -16.85
N LYS A 19 0.01 -0.51 -18.09
CA LYS A 19 -1.28 -0.04 -18.61
C LYS A 19 -2.45 -0.83 -18.01
N THR A 20 -2.48 -0.96 -16.69
CA THR A 20 -3.54 -1.68 -15.98
C THR A 20 -4.61 -0.69 -15.53
N SER A 21 -5.89 -1.06 -15.69
CA SER A 21 -7.01 -0.21 -15.27
C SER A 21 -6.92 0.17 -13.79
N TYR A 22 -7.17 1.44 -13.45
CA TYR A 22 -7.24 1.94 -12.08
C TYR A 22 -8.11 1.06 -11.17
N THR A 23 -9.18 0.47 -11.71
CA THR A 23 -10.07 -0.43 -10.97
C THR A 23 -9.38 -1.73 -10.54
N ALA A 24 -8.46 -2.26 -11.35
CA ALA A 24 -7.70 -3.46 -11.03
C ALA A 24 -6.62 -3.20 -9.98
N ILE A 25 -5.99 -2.01 -9.98
CA ILE A 25 -5.06 -1.56 -8.94
C ILE A 25 -5.81 -1.38 -7.60
N ARG A 26 -6.98 -0.73 -7.64
CA ARG A 26 -7.82 -0.57 -6.45
C ARG A 26 -8.25 -1.91 -5.86
N LYS A 27 -8.62 -2.88 -6.71
CA LYS A 27 -8.89 -4.26 -6.26
C LYS A 27 -7.66 -4.92 -5.65
N ALA A 28 -6.46 -4.71 -6.22
CA ALA A 28 -5.22 -5.22 -5.65
C ALA A 28 -4.97 -4.69 -4.23
N ARG A 29 -5.20 -3.38 -3.99
CA ARG A 29 -5.14 -2.82 -2.62
C ARG A 29 -6.14 -3.46 -1.67
N ARG A 30 -7.38 -3.73 -2.13
CA ARG A 30 -8.40 -4.38 -1.29
C ARG A 30 -7.99 -5.79 -0.86
N PHE A 31 -7.49 -6.59 -1.79
CA PHE A 31 -6.95 -7.91 -1.46
C PHE A 31 -5.69 -7.82 -0.58
N ALA A 32 -4.85 -6.80 -0.79
CA ALA A 32 -3.70 -6.56 0.08
C ALA A 32 -4.13 -6.23 1.52
N VAL A 33 -5.19 -5.44 1.74
CA VAL A 33 -5.73 -5.20 3.10
C VAL A 33 -6.14 -6.49 3.76
N GLN A 34 -6.88 -7.37 3.06
CA GLN A 34 -7.31 -8.66 3.60
C GLN A 34 -6.12 -9.56 3.96
N GLY A 35 -5.14 -9.67 3.05
CA GLY A 35 -3.96 -10.49 3.29
C GLY A 35 -3.08 -9.94 4.41
N LEU A 36 -2.91 -8.61 4.49
CA LEU A 36 -2.17 -7.96 5.57
C LEU A 36 -2.89 -8.07 6.90
N TYR A 37 -4.23 -8.05 6.93
CA TYR A 37 -4.99 -8.32 8.15
C TYR A 37 -4.68 -9.73 8.69
N GLU A 38 -4.74 -10.75 7.83
CA GLU A 38 -4.42 -12.13 8.21
C GLU A 38 -2.95 -12.26 8.68
N TRP A 39 -2.03 -11.62 7.98
CA TRP A 39 -0.62 -11.58 8.37
C TRP A 39 -0.44 -10.88 9.73
N LEU A 40 -1.03 -9.71 9.95
CA LEU A 40 -0.93 -8.96 11.21
C LEU A 40 -1.51 -9.73 12.40
N MET A 41 -2.55 -10.54 12.17
CA MET A 41 -3.13 -11.41 13.20
C MET A 41 -2.23 -12.60 13.57
N THR A 42 -1.41 -13.07 12.62
CA THR A 42 -0.62 -14.31 12.78
C THR A 42 0.86 -14.07 13.00
N ASP A 43 1.36 -12.86 12.75
CA ASP A 43 2.76 -12.52 12.90
C ASP A 43 3.15 -12.33 14.38
N TYR A 44 4.19 -13.06 14.79
CA TYR A 44 4.68 -13.09 16.17
C TYR A 44 5.13 -11.72 16.70
N ARG A 45 5.47 -10.76 15.82
CA ARG A 45 5.87 -9.40 16.20
C ARG A 45 4.70 -8.62 16.81
N PHE A 46 3.48 -8.95 16.41
CA PHE A 46 2.25 -8.27 16.86
C PHE A 46 1.40 -9.11 17.83
N ALA A 47 1.72 -10.40 18.00
CA ALA A 47 1.02 -11.29 18.90
C ALA A 47 1.18 -10.89 20.38
N THR A 48 0.08 -10.51 21.02
CA THR A 48 0.01 -10.14 22.46
C THR A 48 0.03 -11.38 23.38
N GLN A 49 -0.42 -12.54 22.90
CA GLN A 49 -0.51 -13.80 23.65
C GLN A 49 -0.19 -15.01 22.76
N SER A 50 0.31 -16.09 23.39
CA SER A 50 0.48 -17.41 22.77
C SER A 50 1.38 -17.43 21.52
N ARG A 51 2.51 -16.70 21.56
CA ARG A 51 3.51 -16.62 20.48
C ARG A 51 3.98 -17.99 19.98
N ASP A 52 4.05 -18.97 20.86
CA ASP A 52 4.57 -20.31 20.57
C ASP A 52 3.54 -21.23 19.90
N LEU A 53 2.26 -20.84 19.86
CA LEU A 53 1.15 -21.63 19.30
C LEU A 53 0.62 -21.08 17.97
N LEU A 54 1.09 -19.91 17.55
CA LEU A 54 0.74 -19.32 16.26
C LEU A 54 1.61 -19.96 15.17
N GLY A 55 1.03 -20.89 14.41
CA GLY A 55 1.56 -21.26 13.11
C GLY A 55 1.45 -20.04 12.20
N GLY A 56 2.54 -19.29 12.03
CA GLY A 56 2.53 -18.04 11.26
C GLY A 56 2.07 -18.28 9.83
N ASN A 57 1.08 -17.51 9.35
CA ASN A 57 0.72 -17.50 7.94
C ASN A 57 1.72 -16.61 7.23
N GLU A 58 2.78 -17.23 6.71
CA GLU A 58 3.78 -16.54 5.91
C GLU A 58 3.12 -15.81 4.74
N PRO A 59 3.50 -14.57 4.40
CA PRO A 59 2.80 -13.78 3.38
C PRO A 59 2.61 -14.49 2.04
N HIS A 60 3.58 -15.32 1.64
CA HIS A 60 3.50 -16.11 0.41
C HIS A 60 2.40 -17.19 0.47
N THR A 61 2.15 -17.80 1.63
CA THR A 61 1.07 -18.79 1.81
C THR A 61 -0.31 -18.14 1.73
N ILE A 62 -0.45 -16.94 2.30
CA ILE A 62 -1.66 -16.12 2.21
C ILE A 62 -1.94 -15.82 0.74
N VAL A 63 -0.95 -15.28 0.01
CA VAL A 63 -1.06 -14.98 -1.42
C VAL A 63 -1.47 -16.20 -2.24
N ALA A 64 -0.86 -17.36 -2.00
CA ALA A 64 -1.21 -18.60 -2.71
C ALA A 64 -2.66 -19.01 -2.47
N ARG A 65 -3.13 -18.94 -1.22
CA ARG A 65 -4.51 -19.25 -0.85
C ARG A 65 -5.50 -18.26 -1.45
N THR A 66 -5.25 -16.96 -1.30
CA THR A 66 -6.12 -15.91 -1.85
C THR A 66 -6.28 -16.09 -3.36
N ARG A 67 -5.22 -16.45 -4.07
CA ARG A 67 -5.28 -16.75 -5.52
C ARG A 67 -6.06 -18.01 -5.88
N SER A 68 -6.02 -19.02 -5.03
CA SER A 68 -6.77 -20.27 -5.26
C SER A 68 -8.27 -20.09 -4.99
N GLU A 69 -8.63 -19.26 -4.02
CA GLU A 69 -10.02 -19.12 -3.54
C GLU A 69 -10.80 -17.99 -4.21
N ASN A 70 -10.13 -17.04 -4.88
CA ASN A 70 -10.78 -15.84 -5.41
C ASN A 70 -10.57 -15.67 -6.92
N ALA A 71 -11.55 -15.02 -7.56
CA ALA A 71 -11.49 -14.67 -8.97
C ALA A 71 -10.52 -13.50 -9.24
N MET A 72 -9.24 -13.83 -9.43
CA MET A 72 -8.15 -12.86 -9.55
C MET A 72 -7.96 -12.22 -10.93
N HIS A 73 -8.72 -12.63 -11.95
CA HIS A 73 -8.57 -12.15 -13.33
C HIS A 73 -8.89 -10.64 -13.50
N THR A 74 -9.52 -10.00 -12.50
CA THR A 74 -9.80 -8.55 -12.49
C THR A 74 -8.87 -7.75 -11.57
N VAL A 75 -7.88 -8.40 -10.99
CA VAL A 75 -6.95 -7.82 -10.00
C VAL A 75 -5.60 -7.59 -10.68
N HIS A 76 -4.96 -6.47 -10.35
CA HIS A 76 -3.57 -6.29 -10.75
C HIS A 76 -2.67 -7.23 -9.92
N LEU A 77 -2.44 -8.45 -10.43
CA LEU A 77 -1.70 -9.50 -9.70
C LEU A 77 -0.26 -9.10 -9.35
N GLY A 78 0.46 -8.46 -10.27
CA GLY A 78 1.83 -7.98 -10.01
C GLY A 78 1.88 -7.03 -8.81
N TYR A 79 1.01 -6.01 -8.81
CA TYR A 79 0.90 -5.05 -7.71
C TYR A 79 0.44 -5.69 -6.40
N TYR A 80 -0.54 -6.58 -6.43
CA TYR A 80 -0.96 -7.32 -5.23
C TYR A 80 0.19 -8.13 -4.62
N HIS A 81 0.96 -8.85 -5.46
CA HIS A 81 2.13 -9.61 -5.01
C HIS A 81 3.21 -8.70 -4.42
N GLU A 82 3.47 -7.55 -5.06
CA GLU A 82 4.42 -6.56 -4.56
C GLU A 82 4.03 -6.10 -3.15
N LEU A 83 2.78 -5.65 -2.97
CA LEU A 83 2.29 -5.19 -1.66
C LEU A 83 2.40 -6.29 -0.59
N MET A 84 1.99 -7.51 -0.91
CA MET A 84 2.03 -8.64 0.03
C MET A 84 3.45 -9.13 0.33
N ARG A 85 4.44 -8.83 -0.51
CA ARG A 85 5.84 -9.17 -0.26
C ARG A 85 6.55 -8.05 0.49
N GLU A 86 6.51 -6.84 -0.05
CA GLU A 86 7.33 -5.73 0.40
C GLU A 86 6.85 -5.15 1.74
N ILE A 87 5.54 -5.06 1.96
CA ILE A 87 5.01 -4.47 3.20
C ILE A 87 5.40 -5.30 4.43
N PRO A 88 5.19 -6.62 4.48
CA PRO A 88 5.64 -7.44 5.62
C PRO A 88 7.15 -7.37 5.85
N MET A 89 7.95 -7.38 4.77
CA MET A 89 9.41 -7.28 4.86
C MET A 89 9.87 -5.94 5.44
N LYS A 90 9.18 -4.85 5.10
CA LYS A 90 9.53 -3.47 5.51
C LYS A 90 8.73 -2.97 6.71
N ALA A 91 7.85 -3.78 7.28
CA ALA A 91 6.88 -3.33 8.28
C ALA A 91 7.53 -2.64 9.49
N GLY A 92 8.67 -3.15 9.98
CA GLY A 92 9.38 -2.53 11.10
C GLY A 92 9.83 -1.10 10.79
N GLU A 93 10.38 -0.86 9.59
CA GLU A 93 10.78 0.46 9.11
C GLU A 93 9.56 1.38 8.95
N LEU A 94 8.52 0.90 8.27
CA LEU A 94 7.29 1.66 8.04
C LEU A 94 6.61 2.07 9.36
N ILE A 95 6.59 1.19 10.35
CA ILE A 95 6.03 1.47 11.68
C ILE A 95 6.84 2.55 12.38
N VAL A 96 8.17 2.47 12.36
CA VAL A 96 9.04 3.48 12.96
C VAL A 96 8.85 4.84 12.28
N ASP A 97 8.72 4.86 10.96
CA ASP A 97 8.50 6.08 10.19
C ASP A 97 7.20 6.79 10.59
N ILE A 98 6.10 6.04 10.71
CA ILE A 98 4.79 6.62 11.04
C ILE A 98 4.59 6.85 12.54
N ALA A 99 5.36 6.18 13.42
CA ALA A 99 5.17 6.21 14.86
C ALA A 99 5.16 7.63 15.45
N ARG A 100 5.98 8.55 14.89
CA ARG A 100 6.06 9.94 15.36
C ARG A 100 4.78 10.76 15.13
N TYR A 101 3.88 10.30 14.26
CA TYR A 101 2.62 10.97 13.96
C TYR A 101 1.43 10.34 14.68
N LEU A 102 1.62 9.17 15.31
CA LEU A 102 0.58 8.50 16.06
C LEU A 102 0.41 9.16 17.43
N ASP A 103 -0.83 9.31 17.86
CA ASP A 103 -1.19 9.75 19.22
C ASP A 103 -1.20 8.60 20.24
N ARG A 104 -1.21 7.35 19.74
CA ARG A 104 -1.17 6.10 20.50
C ARG A 104 -0.21 5.12 19.84
N SER A 105 0.26 4.14 20.59
CA SER A 105 1.18 3.14 20.05
C SER A 105 0.53 2.30 18.95
N PHE A 106 1.33 1.85 17.97
CA PHE A 106 0.85 1.13 16.79
C PHE A 106 0.10 -0.17 17.15
N ASP A 107 0.50 -0.82 18.24
CA ASP A 107 -0.13 -2.01 18.82
C ASP A 107 -1.50 -1.76 19.46
N ARG A 108 -1.93 -0.50 19.60
CA ARG A 108 -3.28 -0.14 20.06
C ARG A 108 -4.23 0.19 18.91
N LEU A 109 -3.75 0.18 17.67
CA LEU A 109 -4.56 0.37 16.48
C LEU A 109 -5.34 -0.89 16.13
N ASP A 110 -6.51 -0.73 15.53
CA ASP A 110 -7.23 -1.87 14.95
C ASP A 110 -6.42 -2.48 13.79
N MET A 111 -6.61 -3.78 13.54
CA MET A 111 -5.90 -4.50 12.48
C MET A 111 -6.11 -3.87 11.10
N ILE A 112 -7.31 -3.36 10.81
CA ILE A 112 -7.61 -2.69 9.53
C ILE A 112 -6.90 -1.34 9.46
N GLU A 113 -6.89 -0.55 10.55
CA GLU A 113 -6.15 0.71 10.61
C GLU A 113 -4.66 0.47 10.33
N ARG A 114 -4.07 -0.54 10.97
CA ARG A 114 -2.67 -0.93 10.76
C ARG A 114 -2.40 -1.30 9.30
N ALA A 115 -3.23 -2.16 8.70
CA ALA A 115 -3.05 -2.58 7.32
C ALA A 115 -3.12 -1.40 6.35
N ILE A 116 -4.09 -0.49 6.52
CA ILE A 116 -4.25 0.69 5.67
C ILE A 116 -3.08 1.66 5.84
N LEU A 117 -2.65 1.92 7.07
CA LEU A 117 -1.49 2.77 7.34
C LEU A 117 -0.20 2.21 6.74
N LEU A 118 0.00 0.88 6.82
CA LEU A 118 1.16 0.23 6.21
C LEU A 118 1.14 0.33 4.68
N ILE A 119 0.00 0.11 4.03
CA ILE A 119 -0.14 0.31 2.57
C ILE A 119 0.15 1.75 2.19
N GLY A 120 -0.50 2.71 2.87
CA GLY A 120 -0.32 4.13 2.58
C GLY A 120 1.12 4.60 2.82
N ALA A 121 1.74 4.15 3.92
CA ALA A 121 3.13 4.49 4.22
C ALA A 121 4.11 3.89 3.19
N TYR A 122 3.88 2.64 2.78
CA TYR A 122 4.67 1.99 1.73
C TYR A 122 4.54 2.75 0.40
N GLU A 123 3.32 3.03 -0.06
CA GLU A 123 3.10 3.73 -1.32
C GLU A 123 3.69 5.16 -1.30
N LEU A 124 3.52 5.89 -0.19
CA LEU A 124 4.11 7.22 -0.04
C LEU A 124 5.64 7.17 -0.11
N LYS A 125 6.29 6.17 0.50
CA LYS A 125 7.76 6.12 0.52
C LYS A 125 8.38 5.52 -0.74
N TYR A 126 7.77 4.48 -1.30
CA TYR A 126 8.38 3.64 -2.33
C TYR A 126 7.74 3.78 -3.72
N SER A 127 6.46 4.14 -3.80
CA SER A 127 5.73 4.23 -5.07
C SER A 127 5.73 5.67 -5.61
N LEU A 128 6.91 6.20 -6.00
CA LEU A 128 7.06 7.59 -6.47
C LEU A 128 6.20 7.93 -7.71
N HIS A 129 5.86 6.92 -8.51
CA HIS A 129 5.00 7.05 -9.68
C HIS A 129 3.52 7.29 -9.33
N ILE A 130 3.10 7.05 -8.08
CA ILE A 130 1.74 7.31 -7.60
C ILE A 130 1.76 8.67 -6.88
N PRO A 131 0.95 9.66 -7.33
CA PRO A 131 0.86 10.95 -6.65
C PRO A 131 0.37 10.79 -5.21
N TYR A 132 0.91 11.56 -4.27
CA TYR A 132 0.62 11.42 -2.84
C TYR A 132 -0.89 11.57 -2.54
N LYS A 133 -1.58 12.49 -3.24
CA LYS A 133 -3.04 12.68 -3.09
C LYS A 133 -3.82 11.42 -3.44
N VAL A 134 -3.41 10.71 -4.49
CA VAL A 134 -4.04 9.45 -4.90
C VAL A 134 -3.83 8.39 -3.82
N VAL A 135 -2.64 8.33 -3.20
CA VAL A 135 -2.39 7.42 -2.08
C VAL A 135 -3.32 7.71 -0.90
N LEU A 136 -3.47 8.98 -0.51
CA LEU A 136 -4.38 9.40 0.55
C LEU A 136 -5.85 9.06 0.22
N ASP A 137 -6.30 9.40 -0.98
CA ASP A 137 -7.68 9.13 -1.44
C ASP A 137 -7.99 7.63 -1.45
N GLU A 138 -7.03 6.81 -1.89
CA GLU A 138 -7.18 5.34 -1.91
C GLU A 138 -7.18 4.76 -0.50
N ALA A 139 -6.35 5.27 0.42
CA ALA A 139 -6.39 4.89 1.83
C ALA A 139 -7.76 5.20 2.46
N MET A 140 -8.38 6.33 2.12
CA MET A 140 -9.73 6.67 2.59
C MET A 140 -10.81 5.75 2.02
N GLN A 141 -10.67 5.36 0.75
CA GLN A 141 -11.56 4.38 0.13
C GLN A 141 -11.41 2.99 0.78
N LEU A 142 -10.20 2.58 1.14
CA LEU A 142 -9.97 1.34 1.89
C LEU A 142 -10.62 1.40 3.27
N ASN A 143 -10.47 2.52 4.00
CA ASN A 143 -11.12 2.69 5.30
C ASN A 143 -12.64 2.67 5.19
N THR A 144 -13.19 3.32 4.17
CA THR A 144 -14.65 3.29 3.92
C THR A 144 -15.13 1.86 3.61
N HIS A 145 -14.29 1.03 3.00
CA HIS A 145 -14.66 -0.33 2.63
C HIS A 145 -14.54 -1.35 3.77
N PHE A 146 -13.56 -1.20 4.66
CA PHE A 146 -13.23 -2.19 5.69
C PHE A 146 -13.25 -1.67 7.13
N GLY A 147 -12.98 -0.38 7.33
CA GLY A 147 -12.76 0.22 8.64
C GLY A 147 -14.02 0.76 9.29
N ALA A 148 -13.87 1.26 10.52
CA ALA A 148 -14.92 1.95 11.25
C ALA A 148 -15.16 3.36 10.69
N THR A 149 -16.40 3.85 10.83
CA THR A 149 -16.84 5.17 10.34
C THR A 149 -15.96 6.33 10.83
N ASP A 150 -15.43 6.23 12.05
CA ASP A 150 -14.67 7.30 12.70
C ASP A 150 -13.15 7.25 12.45
N ALA A 151 -12.61 6.15 11.94
CA ALA A 151 -11.17 5.98 11.74
C ALA A 151 -10.60 6.80 10.56
N HIS A 152 -11.46 7.32 9.66
CA HIS A 152 -10.99 8.01 8.46
C HIS A 152 -10.17 9.26 8.79
N LYS A 153 -10.62 10.07 9.76
CA LYS A 153 -9.95 11.33 10.12
C LYS A 153 -8.54 11.08 10.64
N PHE A 154 -8.42 10.00 11.44
CA PHE A 154 -7.18 9.57 12.03
C PHE A 154 -6.18 9.11 10.97
N ILE A 155 -6.57 8.15 10.12
CA ILE A 155 -5.70 7.63 9.05
C ILE A 155 -5.25 8.76 8.11
N ASN A 156 -6.18 9.64 7.71
CA ASN A 156 -5.86 10.76 6.83
C ASN A 156 -4.85 11.72 7.46
N ALA A 157 -5.03 12.06 8.74
CA ALA A 157 -4.14 12.99 9.44
C ALA A 157 -2.71 12.44 9.53
N ILE A 158 -2.55 11.13 9.75
CA ILE A 158 -1.23 10.50 9.82
C ILE A 158 -0.58 10.46 8.45
N LEU A 159 -1.29 9.98 7.43
CA LEU A 159 -0.73 9.88 6.08
C LEU A 159 -0.43 11.24 5.47
N ASP A 160 -1.23 12.28 5.73
CA ASP A 160 -0.94 13.65 5.27
C ASP A 160 0.33 14.22 5.92
N ARG A 161 0.52 14.01 7.24
CA ARG A 161 1.74 14.43 7.93
C ARG A 161 2.96 13.67 7.42
N TYR A 162 2.82 12.36 7.24
CA TYR A 162 3.90 11.55 6.72
C TYR A 162 4.26 11.93 5.27
N ALA A 163 3.25 12.18 4.42
CA ALA A 163 3.45 12.60 3.04
C ALA A 163 4.22 13.93 2.94
N LYS A 164 4.00 14.88 3.86
CA LYS A 164 4.80 16.13 3.90
C LYS A 164 6.29 15.84 4.04
N ASP A 165 6.65 14.90 4.90
CA ASP A 165 8.06 14.58 5.15
C ASP A 165 8.69 13.76 4.00
N VAL A 166 7.98 12.77 3.46
CA VAL A 166 8.55 11.88 2.41
C VAL A 166 8.31 12.34 0.98
N ARG A 167 7.37 13.28 0.75
CA ARG A 167 6.99 13.83 -0.56
C ARG A 167 7.01 15.36 -0.57
N GLU A 168 7.91 15.98 0.19
CA GLU A 168 7.98 17.44 0.34
C GLU A 168 7.96 18.20 -0.99
N LEU A 169 8.74 17.75 -1.98
CA LEU A 169 8.77 18.38 -3.33
C LEU A 169 7.39 18.36 -4.01
N GLU A 170 6.70 17.23 -3.94
CA GLU A 170 5.36 17.06 -4.51
C GLU A 170 4.33 17.93 -3.76
N TYR A 171 4.47 18.02 -2.43
CA TYR A 171 3.61 18.83 -1.58
C TYR A 171 3.74 20.33 -1.89
N GLN A 172 4.98 20.83 -2.00
CA GLN A 172 5.24 22.24 -2.31
C GLN A 172 4.77 22.61 -3.73
N ALA A 173 4.98 21.74 -4.71
CA ALA A 173 4.47 21.94 -6.08
C ALA A 173 2.94 22.10 -6.08
N ASN A 174 2.22 21.19 -5.41
CA ASN A 174 0.77 21.26 -5.29
C ASN A 174 0.27 22.51 -4.55
N LYS A 175 1.01 23.00 -3.55
CA LYS A 175 0.70 24.23 -2.81
C LYS A 175 0.88 25.47 -3.69
N ALA A 176 1.95 25.51 -4.48
CA ALA A 176 2.22 26.60 -5.44
C ALA A 176 1.14 26.66 -6.53
N GLU A 177 0.74 25.52 -7.10
CA GLU A 177 -0.34 25.44 -8.09
C GLU A 177 -1.68 25.96 -7.55
N LYS A 178 -2.04 25.61 -6.31
CA LYS A 178 -3.26 26.11 -5.66
C LYS A 178 -3.22 27.63 -5.46
N LYS A 179 -2.06 28.17 -5.09
CA LYS A 179 -1.88 29.61 -4.91
C LYS A 179 -2.02 30.34 -6.25
N ALA A 180 -1.38 29.85 -7.30
CA ALA A 180 -1.46 30.43 -8.64
C ALA A 180 -2.90 30.44 -9.18
N LYS A 181 -3.66 29.35 -8.99
CA LYS A 181 -5.09 29.29 -9.40
C LYS A 181 -5.96 30.30 -8.66
N LYS A 182 -5.73 30.48 -7.36
CA LYS A 182 -6.47 31.44 -6.53
C LYS A 182 -6.16 32.90 -6.88
N GLU A 183 -4.95 33.18 -7.38
CA GLU A 183 -4.55 34.53 -7.82
C GLU A 183 -5.02 34.86 -9.24
N SER A 184 -5.47 33.86 -10.01
CA SER A 184 -6.04 34.01 -11.35
C SER A 184 -7.57 34.05 -11.41
N GLU A 185 -8.25 33.83 -10.28
CA GLU A 185 -9.71 33.91 -10.10
C GLU A 185 -10.11 35.24 -9.44
#